data_AF-C7RGT6-F1
#
_entry.id   AF-C7RGT6-F1
#
_cell.length_a   1.000
_cell.length_b   1.000
_cell.length_c   1.000
_cell.angle_alpha   90.00
_cell.angle_beta   90.00
_cell.angle_gamma   90.00
#
_symmetry.space_group_name_H-M   'P 1'
#
loop_
_entity.id
_entity.type
_entity.pdbx_description
1 polymer ?
#
loop_
_entity_poly.entity_id
_entity_poly.type
_entity_poly.pdbx_seq_one_letter_code
_entity_poly.pdbx_strand_id
1 'polypeptide(L)' 'MIRERLKELAVENLDLDPSEIDFDSKISDLDIDSIDLVDFIMLIEDEYSVEFSDEELDEIETLADIVSVIESKN' A
#
# COMPACT_ATOMS: atom_id res chain seq x y z
N MET A 1 -6.04 -11.69 -6.01
CA MET A 1 -5.42 -11.79 -4.67
C MET A 1 -4.65 -10.50 -4.45
N ILE A 2 -5.36 -9.39 -4.28
CA ILE A 2 -4.75 -8.05 -4.24
C ILE A 2 -3.75 -7.97 -3.08
N ARG A 3 -4.08 -8.56 -1.93
CA ARG A 3 -3.19 -8.70 -0.77
C ARG A 3 -1.85 -9.37 -1.12
N GLU A 4 -1.85 -10.51 -1.83
CA GLU A 4 -0.59 -11.19 -2.17
C GLU A 4 0.29 -10.33 -3.07
N ARG A 5 -0.31 -9.70 -4.08
CA ARG A 5 0.43 -8.84 -5.00
C ARG A 5 0.94 -7.58 -4.32
N LEU A 6 0.14 -6.96 -3.46
CA LEU A 6 0.52 -5.78 -2.69
C LEU A 6 1.66 -6.11 -1.71
N LYS A 7 1.64 -7.31 -1.14
CA LYS A 7 2.72 -7.84 -0.32
C LYS A 7 4.01 -8.02 -1.12
N GLU A 8 3.95 -8.62 -2.31
CA GLU A 8 5.11 -8.72 -3.20
C GLU A 8 5.70 -7.34 -3.52
N LEU A 9 4.85 -6.39 -3.91
CA LEU A 9 5.28 -5.03 -4.24
C LEU A 9 5.91 -4.33 -3.03
N ALA A 10 5.38 -4.52 -1.83
CA ALA A 10 5.95 -3.97 -0.61
C ALA A 10 7.33 -4.59 -0.30
N VAL A 11 7.51 -5.90 -0.49
CA VAL A 11 8.83 -6.54 -0.35
C VAL A 11 9.82 -6.02 -1.39
N GLU A 12 9.39 -5.88 -2.65
CA GLU A 12 10.27 -5.49 -3.76
C GLU A 12 10.66 -4.01 -3.76
N ASN A 13 9.74 -3.12 -3.38
CA ASN A 13 9.95 -1.66 -3.45
C ASN A 13 10.31 -1.05 -2.09
N LEU A 14 9.84 -1.62 -0.99
CA LEU A 14 10.08 -1.09 0.37
C LEU A 14 11.16 -1.89 1.12
N ASP A 15 11.73 -2.93 0.50
CA ASP A 15 12.75 -3.82 1.09
C ASP A 15 12.34 -4.41 2.45
N LEU A 16 11.03 -4.61 2.63
CA LEU A 16 10.43 -5.16 3.85
C LEU A 16 10.42 -6.68 3.81
N ASP A 17 10.61 -7.32 4.96
CA ASP A 17 10.50 -8.78 5.05
C ASP A 17 9.02 -9.20 4.96
N PRO A 18 8.63 -10.13 4.08
CA PRO A 18 7.25 -10.61 4.00
C PRO A 18 6.74 -11.20 5.32
N SER A 19 7.60 -11.62 6.23
CA SER A 19 7.19 -12.07 7.57
C SER A 19 6.88 -10.92 8.53
N GLU A 20 7.40 -9.73 8.28
CA GLU A 20 7.16 -8.50 9.06
C GLU A 20 6.02 -7.66 8.48
N ILE A 21 5.65 -7.88 7.21
CA ILE A 21 4.48 -7.25 6.58
C ILE A 21 3.18 -7.80 7.18
N ASP A 22 2.60 -6.99 8.05
CA ASP A 22 1.23 -7.12 8.55
C ASP A 22 0.34 -6.05 7.89
N PHE A 23 -0.83 -6.46 7.39
CA PHE A 23 -1.78 -5.56 6.74
C PHE A 23 -2.49 -4.65 7.72
N ASP A 24 -2.62 -5.09 8.98
CA ASP A 24 -3.26 -4.32 10.04
C ASP A 24 -2.28 -3.36 10.73
N SER A 25 -0.97 -3.47 10.43
CA SER A 25 0.05 -2.54 10.92
C SER A 25 -0.04 -1.20 10.20
N LYS A 26 0.25 -0.13 10.95
CA LYS A 26 0.39 1.19 10.35
C LYS A 26 1.62 1.23 9.48
N ILE A 27 1.53 1.91 8.34
CA ILE A 27 2.65 2.13 7.43
C ILE A 27 3.80 2.85 8.16
N SER A 28 3.46 3.75 9.08
CA SER A 28 4.43 4.43 9.96
C SER A 28 5.20 3.50 10.90
N ASP A 29 4.66 2.33 11.22
CA ASP A 29 5.28 1.35 12.12
C ASP A 29 6.20 0.38 11.36
N LEU A 30 6.12 0.37 10.02
CA LEU A 30 6.95 -0.44 9.14
C LEU A 30 8.28 0.24 8.77
N ASP A 31 8.66 1.33 9.46
CA ASP A 31 9.84 2.14 9.17
C ASP A 31 9.89 2.64 7.69
N ILE A 32 8.72 2.81 7.07
CA ILE A 32 8.58 3.33 5.70
C ILE A 32 8.59 4.86 5.75
N ASP A 33 9.43 5.50 4.93
CA ASP A 33 9.42 6.95 4.80
C ASP A 33 8.22 7.43 3.97
N SER A 34 7.77 8.67 4.19
CA SER A 34 6.65 9.24 3.45
C SER A 34 6.87 9.30 1.92
N ILE A 35 8.12 9.27 1.47
CA ILE A 35 8.47 9.23 0.04
C ILE A 35 8.21 7.83 -0.52
N ASP A 36 8.65 6.79 0.18
CA ASP A 36 8.45 5.40 -0.22
C ASP A 36 6.96 5.06 -0.28
N LEU A 37 6.16 5.61 0.64
CA LEU A 37 4.70 5.50 0.59
C LEU A 37 4.11 6.12 -0.67
N VAL A 38 4.54 7.32 -1.06
CA VAL A 38 4.06 7.99 -2.27
C VAL A 38 4.41 7.19 -3.52
N ASP A 39 5.66 6.70 -3.62
CA ASP A 39 6.10 5.86 -4.73
C ASP A 39 5.31 4.55 -4.80
N PHE A 40 5.03 3.94 -3.64
CA PHE A 40 4.24 2.71 -3.54
C PHE A 40 2.80 2.90 -4.01
N ILE A 41 2.15 3.99 -3.59
CA ILE A 41 0.80 4.33 -4.00
C ILE A 41 0.74 4.59 -5.51
N MET A 42 1.67 5.38 -6.05
CA MET A 42 1.74 5.63 -7.50
C MET A 42 1.91 4.33 -8.30
N LEU A 43 2.71 3.39 -7.79
CA LEU A 43 2.89 2.08 -8.43
C LEU A 43 1.59 1.26 -8.43
N ILE A 44 0.83 1.32 -7.34
CA ILE A 44 -0.48 0.67 -7.23
C ILE A 44 -1.49 1.30 -8.17
N GLU A 45 -1.52 2.63 -8.27
CA GLU A 45 -2.37 3.36 -9.21
C GLU A 45 -2.15 2.89 -10.64
N ASP A 46 -0.89 2.83 -11.07
CA ASP A 46 -0.53 2.35 -12.41
C ASP A 46 -0.86 0.86 -12.60
N GLU A 47 -0.54 0.01 -11.62
CA GLU A 47 -0.73 -1.45 -11.76
C GLU A 47 -2.21 -1.85 -11.77
N TYR A 48 -3.03 -1.22 -10.95
CA TYR A 48 -4.47 -1.50 -10.87
C TYR A 48 -5.32 -0.55 -11.72
N SER A 49 -4.70 0.44 -12.38
CA SER A 49 -5.39 1.52 -13.11
C SER A 49 -6.45 2.21 -12.25
N VAL A 50 -6.11 2.46 -10.98
CA VAL A 50 -6.94 3.18 -10.00
C VAL A 50 -6.34 4.55 -9.74
N GLU A 51 -7.15 5.49 -9.25
CA GLU A 51 -6.68 6.79 -8.76
C GLU A 51 -7.13 6.93 -7.30
N PHE A 52 -6.19 7.26 -6.41
CA PHE A 52 -6.48 7.64 -5.04
C PHE A 52 -6.70 9.14 -4.96
N SER A 53 -7.79 9.57 -4.32
CA SER A 53 -8.01 10.98 -4.03
C SER A 53 -7.15 11.42 -2.83
N ASP A 54 -6.85 12.72 -2.73
CA ASP A 54 -6.15 13.28 -1.55
C ASP A 54 -6.83 12.87 -0.23
N GLU A 55 -8.16 12.79 -0.21
CA GLU A 55 -8.93 12.33 0.96
C GLU A 55 -8.68 10.85 1.27
N GLU A 56 -8.62 9.97 0.26
CA GLU A 56 -8.29 8.55 0.44
C GLU A 56 -6.84 8.38 0.90
N LEU A 57 -5.91 9.18 0.37
CA LEU A 57 -4.51 9.19 0.79
C LEU A 57 -4.34 9.63 2.24
N ASP A 58 -5.10 10.62 2.69
CA ASP A 58 -5.11 11.09 4.08
C ASP A 58 -5.77 10.06 5.03
N GLU A 59 -6.71 9.24 4.53
CA GLU A 59 -7.37 8.18 5.30
C GLU A 59 -6.56 6.86 5.35
N ILE A 60 -5.60 6.68 4.45
CA ILE A 60 -4.72 5.49 4.42
C ILE A 60 -3.73 5.57 5.58
N GLU A 61 -3.96 4.73 6.60
CA GLU A 61 -3.00 4.51 7.69
C GLU A 61 -2.31 3.15 7.59
N THR A 62 -2.97 2.16 6.97
CA THR A 62 -2.53 0.77 6.90
C THR A 62 -2.51 0.24 5.47
N LEU A 63 -1.76 -0.84 5.24
CA LEU A 63 -1.79 -1.54 3.94
C LEU A 63 -3.18 -2.16 3.67
N ALA A 64 -3.93 -2.51 4.71
CA ALA A 64 -5.31 -3.00 4.57
C ALA A 64 -6.26 -1.94 3.99
N ASP A 65 -6.08 -0.67 4.34
CA ASP A 65 -6.90 0.42 3.82
C ASP A 65 -6.69 0.56 2.31
N ILE A 66 -5.42 0.53 1.86
CA ILE A 66 -5.06 0.57 0.44
C ILE A 66 -5.74 -0.58 -0.31
N VAL A 67 -5.65 -1.81 0.20
CA VAL A 67 -6.31 -2.97 -0.41
C VAL A 67 -7.82 -2.75 -0.49
N SER A 68 -8.44 -2.22 0.55
CA SER A 68 -9.87 -1.98 0.61
C SER A 68 -10.33 -0.93 -0.41
N VAL A 69 -9.54 0.11 -0.62
CA VAL A 69 -9.81 1.13 -1.65
C VAL A 69 -9.73 0.51 -3.05
N ILE A 70 -8.69 -0.27 -3.33
CA ILE A 70 -8.53 -0.97 -4.62
C ILE A 70 -9.72 -1.93 -4.85
N GLU A 71 -10.08 -2.74 -3.85
CA GLU A 71 -11.21 -3.67 -3.90
C GLU A 71 -12.56 -2.96 -4.04
N SER A 72 -12.71 -1.74 -3.53
CA SER A 72 -13.91 -0.94 -3.72
C SER A 72 -14.04 -0.38 -5.14
N LYS A 73 -12.91 -0.13 -5.80
CA LYS A 73 -12.85 0.44 -7.17
C LYS A 73 -12.83 -0.62 -8.29
N ASN A 74 -12.69 -1.92 -7.97
CA ASN A 74 -12.59 -3.03 -8.92
C ASN A 74 -13.64 -4.13 -8.64
#